data_AF-A0A351P0H3-F1
#
_entry.id   AF-A0A351P0H3-F1
#
_cell.length_a   1.000
_cell.length_b   1.000
_cell.length_c   1.000
_cell.angle_alpha   90.00
_cell.angle_beta   90.00
_cell.angle_gamma   90.00
#
_symmetry.space_group_name_H-M   'P 1'
#
loop_
_entity.id
_entity.type
_entity.pdbx_description
1 polymer ?
#
loop_
_entity_poly.entity_id
_entity_poly.type
_entity_poly.pdbx_seq_one_letter_code
_entity_poly.pdbx_strand_id
1 'polypeptide(L)'
;MQNNDYLLPGVCAIFLAIISPVYWLGMSQSVESSYVLGQDVMSLGFSDILFACILLLTIYIYLNLKNILNEQLNFHHIDMLIWINIIVSILWMSTLTLDIASIVLAENFVTQNESSFSNIALLTSVGAIIILGIIDLLIGILLLAKSTELPALLKVFAIMSVIQGVIGITVVFAVTLIFIFPITLIILAMFFLRKPESLEIV
;
A
#
# COMPACT_ATOMS: atom_id res chain seq x y z
N MET A 1 -17.03 -13.43 -14.84
CA MET A 1 -15.67 -12.94 -15.01
C MET A 1 -15.01 -13.55 -16.25
N GLN A 2 -14.33 -12.75 -17.07
CA GLN A 2 -13.49 -13.19 -18.19
C GLN A 2 -12.02 -13.36 -17.72
N ASN A 3 -11.19 -14.07 -18.48
CA ASN A 3 -9.77 -14.31 -18.14
C ASN A 3 -8.96 -13.01 -17.91
N ASN A 4 -9.42 -11.88 -18.46
CA ASN A 4 -8.81 -10.57 -18.28
C ASN A 4 -9.01 -10.00 -16.87
N ASP A 5 -10.04 -10.44 -16.15
CA ASP A 5 -10.39 -9.96 -14.80
C ASP A 5 -9.34 -10.39 -13.76
N TYR A 6 -8.54 -11.40 -14.08
CA TYR A 6 -7.45 -11.91 -13.24
C TYR A 6 -6.06 -11.49 -13.74
N LEU A 7 -5.91 -11.32 -15.06
CA LEU A 7 -4.64 -10.95 -15.66
C LEU A 7 -4.22 -9.53 -15.25
N LEU A 8 -5.13 -8.57 -15.36
CA LEU A 8 -4.84 -7.17 -15.07
C LEU A 8 -4.42 -6.92 -13.61
N PRO A 9 -5.14 -7.40 -12.57
CA PRO A 9 -4.67 -7.23 -11.19
C PRO A 9 -3.35 -7.93 -10.92
N GLY A 10 -3.07 -9.08 -11.56
CA GLY A 10 -1.78 -9.75 -11.49
C GLY A 10 -0.63 -8.91 -12.06
N VAL A 11 -0.81 -8.34 -13.25
CA VAL A 11 0.19 -7.45 -13.88
C VAL A 11 0.38 -6.17 -13.06
N CYS A 12 -0.71 -5.56 -12.55
CA CYS A 12 -0.64 -4.41 -11.66
C CYS A 12 0.15 -4.72 -10.39
N ALA A 13 -0.03 -5.89 -9.79
CA ALA A 13 0.71 -6.31 -8.60
C ALA A 13 2.21 -6.49 -8.88
N ILE A 14 2.59 -7.06 -10.03
CA ILE A 14 4.00 -7.15 -10.45
C ILE A 14 4.58 -5.75 -10.64
N PHE A 15 3.86 -4.88 -11.35
CA PHE A 15 4.31 -3.52 -11.61
C PHE A 15 4.51 -2.74 -10.31
N LEU A 16 3.56 -2.83 -9.38
CA LEU A 16 3.66 -2.21 -8.07
C LEU A 16 4.82 -2.76 -7.23
N ALA A 17 5.09 -4.07 -7.30
CA ALA A 17 6.20 -4.71 -6.62
C ALA A 17 7.57 -4.18 -7.09
N ILE A 18 7.66 -3.68 -8.33
CA ILE A 18 8.88 -3.08 -8.87
C ILE A 18 8.97 -1.60 -8.50
N ILE A 19 7.90 -0.84 -8.69
CA ILE A 19 7.94 0.62 -8.49
C ILE A 19 8.06 0.99 -7.01
N SER A 20 7.35 0.27 -6.13
CA SER A 20 7.32 0.58 -4.70
C SER A 20 8.72 0.65 -4.07
N PRO A 21 9.60 -0.36 -4.21
CA PRO A 21 10.94 -0.29 -3.63
C PRO A 21 11.80 0.78 -4.31
N VAL A 22 11.66 1.00 -5.61
CA VAL A 22 12.40 2.06 -6.33
C VAL A 22 12.06 3.44 -5.76
N TYR A 23 10.77 3.72 -5.55
CA TYR A 23 10.31 4.96 -4.93
C TYR A 23 10.86 5.13 -3.51
N TRP A 24 10.64 4.13 -2.64
CA TRP A 24 11.02 4.26 -1.22
C TRP A 24 12.53 4.27 -1.00
N LEU A 25 13.32 3.53 -1.79
CA LEU A 25 14.78 3.61 -1.73
C LEU A 25 15.28 4.97 -2.23
N GLY A 26 14.68 5.54 -3.27
CA GLY A 26 14.99 6.89 -3.74
C GLY A 26 14.72 7.94 -2.66
N MET A 27 13.57 7.87 -1.99
CA MET A 27 13.20 8.77 -0.90
C MET A 27 14.03 8.56 0.38
N SER A 28 14.56 7.36 0.62
CA SER A 28 15.40 7.12 1.81
C SER A 28 16.70 7.94 1.81
N GLN A 29 17.20 8.33 0.63
CA GLN A 29 18.40 9.15 0.50
C GLN A 29 18.16 10.64 0.75
N SER A 30 16.92 11.14 0.62
CA SER A 30 16.58 12.54 0.93
C SER A 30 16.43 12.83 2.43
N VAL A 31 16.29 11.79 3.26
CA VAL A 31 16.10 11.90 4.72
C VAL A 31 17.38 12.22 5.50
N GLU A 32 18.57 11.87 5.01
CA GLU A 32 19.85 12.13 5.71
C GLU A 32 20.24 13.63 5.75
N SER A 33 19.64 14.45 4.89
CA SER A 33 19.80 15.90 4.89
C SER A 33 18.47 16.58 5.21
N SER A 34 18.34 17.12 6.42
CA SER A 34 17.17 17.88 6.88
C SER A 34 16.75 19.03 5.95
N TYR A 35 17.68 19.53 5.13
CA TYR A 35 17.44 20.56 4.11
C TYR A 35 16.71 20.03 2.85
N VAL A 36 16.87 18.74 2.52
CA VAL A 36 16.25 18.12 1.34
C VAL A 36 14.84 17.64 1.67
N LEU A 37 14.59 17.16 2.89
CA LEU A 37 13.24 16.82 3.38
C LEU A 37 12.25 18.00 3.33
N GLY A 38 12.71 19.22 3.58
CA GLY A 38 11.88 20.43 3.49
C GLY A 38 11.56 20.83 2.04
N GLN A 39 12.51 20.64 1.11
CA GLN A 39 12.32 20.95 -0.30
C GLN A 39 11.48 19.89 -1.05
N ASP A 40 11.65 18.60 -0.73
CA ASP A 40 10.92 17.51 -1.40
C ASP A 40 9.41 17.57 -1.10
N VAL A 41 9.03 17.93 0.14
CA VAL A 41 7.62 18.11 0.59
C VAL A 41 7.01 19.43 0.08
N MET A 42 7.75 20.19 -0.73
CA MET A 42 7.33 21.48 -1.26
C MET A 42 7.53 21.59 -2.77
N SER A 43 7.79 20.50 -3.48
CA SER A 43 7.95 20.54 -4.94
C SER A 43 7.18 19.40 -5.60
N LEU A 44 6.28 19.73 -6.53
CA LEU A 44 5.69 18.72 -7.41
C LEU A 44 6.74 18.19 -8.38
N GLY A 45 7.10 16.93 -8.21
CA GLY A 45 8.07 16.22 -9.01
C GLY A 45 7.56 14.86 -9.51
N PHE A 46 8.47 14.11 -10.11
CA PHE A 46 8.20 12.73 -10.54
C PHE A 46 7.88 11.82 -9.36
N SER A 47 8.41 12.14 -8.18
CA SER A 47 8.16 11.42 -6.93
C SER A 47 6.67 11.40 -6.57
N ASP A 48 5.97 12.53 -6.68
CA ASP A 48 4.54 12.64 -6.36
C ASP A 48 3.66 11.79 -7.26
N ILE A 49 4.02 11.71 -8.55
CA ILE A 49 3.34 10.86 -9.52
C ILE A 49 3.52 9.40 -9.13
N LEU A 50 4.74 8.99 -8.80
CA LEU A 50 5.01 7.62 -8.35
C LEU A 50 4.27 7.29 -7.05
N PHE A 51 4.24 8.21 -6.09
CA PHE A 51 3.51 8.06 -4.84
C PHE A 51 2.01 7.85 -5.07
N ALA A 52 1.39 8.71 -5.88
CA ALA A 52 -0.02 8.56 -6.27
C ALA A 52 -0.26 7.22 -6.98
N CYS A 53 0.61 6.86 -7.93
CA CYS A 53 0.52 5.58 -8.64
C CYS A 53 0.60 4.38 -7.70
N ILE A 54 1.50 4.39 -6.70
CA ILE A 54 1.63 3.33 -5.70
C ILE A 54 0.31 3.14 -4.94
N LEU A 55 -0.27 4.23 -4.43
CA LEU A 55 -1.51 4.18 -3.65
C LEU A 55 -2.71 3.74 -4.50
N LEU A 56 -2.85 4.28 -5.72
CA LEU A 56 -3.93 3.90 -6.63
C LEU A 56 -3.84 2.44 -7.08
N LEU A 57 -2.63 1.94 -7.38
CA LEU A 57 -2.43 0.53 -7.70
C LEU A 57 -2.74 -0.37 -6.51
N THR A 58 -2.34 0.04 -5.30
CA THR A 58 -2.65 -0.69 -4.06
C THR A 58 -4.17 -0.81 -3.87
N ILE A 59 -4.90 0.30 -3.99
CA ILE A 59 -6.37 0.32 -3.94
C ILE A 59 -6.97 -0.63 -4.98
N TYR A 60 -6.51 -0.54 -6.23
CA TYR A 60 -7.02 -1.38 -7.32
C TYR A 60 -6.78 -2.87 -7.03
N ILE A 61 -5.59 -3.25 -6.58
CA ILE A 61 -5.24 -4.63 -6.26
C ILE A 61 -6.09 -5.18 -5.12
N TYR A 62 -6.25 -4.44 -4.03
CA TYR A 62 -7.04 -4.89 -2.88
C TYR A 62 -8.55 -4.96 -3.20
N LEU A 63 -9.07 -4.06 -4.04
CA LEU A 63 -10.45 -4.17 -4.54
C LEU A 63 -10.66 -5.44 -5.37
N ASN A 64 -9.72 -5.79 -6.24
CA ASN A 64 -9.80 -7.04 -7.01
C ASN A 64 -9.65 -8.26 -6.12
N LEU A 65 -8.75 -8.22 -5.11
CA LEU A 65 -8.65 -9.28 -4.10
C LEU A 65 -10.00 -9.51 -3.40
N LYS A 66 -10.64 -8.44 -2.93
CA LYS A 66 -11.98 -8.48 -2.32
C LYS A 66 -12.99 -9.17 -3.23
N ASN A 67 -13.10 -8.71 -4.47
CA ASN A 67 -14.08 -9.24 -5.42
C ASN A 67 -13.86 -10.72 -5.70
N ILE A 68 -12.60 -11.14 -5.87
CA ILE A 68 -12.25 -12.54 -6.12
C ILE A 68 -12.57 -13.42 -4.91
N LEU A 69 -12.24 -12.97 -3.69
CA LEU A 69 -12.56 -13.71 -2.46
C LEU A 69 -14.08 -13.86 -2.27
N ASN A 70 -14.85 -12.82 -2.56
CA ASN A 70 -16.30 -12.84 -2.46
C ASN A 70 -16.93 -13.76 -3.52
N GLU A 71 -16.50 -13.67 -4.77
CA GLU A 71 -17.11 -14.42 -5.88
C GLU A 71 -16.69 -15.89 -5.94
N GLN A 72 -15.42 -16.20 -5.64
CA GLN A 72 -14.91 -17.57 -5.75
C GLN A 72 -14.95 -18.36 -4.45
N LEU A 73 -14.71 -17.68 -3.31
CA LEU A 73 -14.58 -18.34 -2.01
C LEU A 73 -15.72 -17.97 -1.05
N ASN A 74 -16.69 -17.15 -1.48
CA ASN A 74 -17.77 -16.64 -0.65
C ASN A 74 -17.27 -15.96 0.65
N PHE A 75 -16.05 -15.42 0.62
CA PHE A 75 -15.32 -14.95 1.80
C PHE A 75 -15.41 -13.42 1.95
N HIS A 76 -16.41 -12.97 2.71
CA HIS A 76 -16.74 -11.54 2.88
C HIS A 76 -16.09 -10.89 4.11
N HIS A 77 -15.31 -11.63 4.89
CA HIS A 77 -14.87 -11.21 6.22
C HIS A 77 -13.88 -10.05 6.22
N ILE A 78 -13.17 -9.81 5.11
CA ILE A 78 -12.18 -8.73 5.00
C ILE A 78 -12.72 -7.49 4.28
N ASP A 79 -13.96 -7.50 3.81
CA ASP A 79 -14.54 -6.42 3.00
C ASP A 79 -14.45 -5.06 3.68
N MET A 80 -14.80 -5.01 4.97
CA MET A 80 -14.72 -3.79 5.76
C MET A 80 -13.28 -3.29 5.89
N LEU A 81 -12.32 -4.19 6.10
CA LEU A 81 -10.91 -3.84 6.22
C LEU A 81 -10.36 -3.28 4.91
N ILE A 82 -10.77 -3.84 3.78
CA ILE A 82 -10.39 -3.34 2.46
C ILE A 82 -10.97 -1.95 2.22
N TRP A 83 -12.22 -1.69 2.61
CA TRP A 83 -12.78 -0.33 2.52
C TRP A 83 -12.03 0.68 3.40
N ILE A 84 -11.66 0.29 4.62
CA ILE A 84 -10.84 1.15 5.49
C ILE A 84 -9.46 1.39 4.86
N ASN A 85 -8.82 0.36 4.29
CA ASN A 85 -7.54 0.49 3.58
C ASN A 85 -7.61 1.55 2.48
N ILE A 86 -8.69 1.53 1.69
CA ILE A 86 -8.92 2.50 0.61
C ILE A 86 -9.06 3.91 1.16
N ILE A 87 -9.86 4.11 2.21
CA ILE A 87 -10.05 5.42 2.84
C ILE A 87 -8.71 5.95 3.35
N VAL A 88 -7.94 5.12 4.05
CA VAL A 88 -6.63 5.50 4.59
C VAL A 88 -5.66 5.83 3.45
N SER A 89 -5.65 5.04 2.37
CA SER A 89 -4.81 5.30 1.20
C SER A 89 -5.17 6.61 0.50
N ILE A 90 -6.47 6.95 0.38
CA ILE A 90 -6.91 8.23 -0.18
C ILE A 90 -6.52 9.40 0.74
N LEU A 91 -6.68 9.24 2.06
CA LEU A 91 -6.25 10.24 3.04
C LEU A 91 -4.74 10.45 2.98
N TRP A 92 -3.96 9.38 2.81
CA TRP A 92 -2.52 9.51 2.66
C TRP A 92 -2.15 10.19 1.33
N MET A 93 -2.82 9.84 0.23
CA MET A 93 -2.64 10.52 -1.05
C MET A 93 -2.97 12.02 -0.98
N SER A 94 -3.85 12.44 -0.05
CA SER A 94 -4.19 13.85 0.13
C SER A 94 -3.00 14.71 0.60
N THR A 95 -1.90 14.12 1.09
CA THR A 95 -0.69 14.89 1.41
C THR A 95 -0.11 15.58 0.19
N LEU A 96 -0.38 15.08 -1.03
CA LEU A 96 -0.01 15.74 -2.28
C LEU A 96 -0.62 17.15 -2.45
N THR A 97 -1.69 17.45 -1.70
CA THR A 97 -2.25 18.80 -1.67
C THR A 97 -1.31 19.80 -1.01
N LEU A 98 -0.39 19.36 -0.14
CA LEU A 98 0.66 20.19 0.44
C LEU A 98 1.68 20.60 -0.62
N ASP A 99 2.07 19.67 -1.50
CA ASP A 99 2.98 19.93 -2.63
C ASP A 99 2.33 20.83 -3.70
N ILE A 100 1.01 20.72 -3.90
CA ILE A 100 0.26 21.67 -4.74
C ILE A 100 0.19 23.04 -4.08
N ALA A 101 -0.03 23.09 -2.76
CA ALA A 101 -0.12 24.34 -2.02
C ALA A 101 1.19 25.13 -2.06
N SER A 102 2.36 24.47 -2.08
CA SER A 102 3.65 25.15 -2.17
C SER A 102 3.86 25.90 -3.49
N ILE A 103 3.20 25.46 -4.57
CA ILE A 103 3.27 26.10 -5.90
C ILE A 103 2.21 27.20 -6.06
N VAL A 104 1.01 27.00 -5.50
CA VAL A 104 -0.13 27.89 -5.71
C VAL A 104 -0.14 29.05 -4.72
N LEU A 105 0.35 28.85 -3.49
CA LEU A 105 0.36 29.88 -2.46
C LEU A 105 1.56 30.81 -2.59
N ALA A 106 1.45 32.01 -2.03
CA ALA A 106 2.55 32.96 -2.01
C ALA A 106 3.76 32.39 -1.26
N GLU A 107 4.96 32.57 -1.82
CA GLU A 107 6.22 32.03 -1.27
C GLU A 107 6.47 32.39 0.20
N ASN A 108 6.11 33.61 0.60
CA ASN A 108 6.19 34.06 2.00
C ASN A 108 5.28 33.27 2.95
N PHE A 109 4.13 32.80 2.48
CA PHE A 109 3.22 31.98 3.29
C PHE A 109 3.75 30.55 3.45
N VAL A 110 4.32 30.00 2.39
CA VAL A 110 4.88 28.64 2.36
C VAL A 110 6.12 28.56 3.26
N THR A 111 7.08 29.47 3.09
CA THR A 111 8.31 29.54 3.89
C THR A 111 8.04 29.79 5.39
N GLN A 112 7.04 30.60 5.74
CA GLN A 112 6.66 30.82 7.14
C GLN A 112 6.03 29.60 7.80
N ASN A 113 5.43 28.69 7.02
CA ASN A 113 4.70 27.53 7.53
C ASN A 113 5.39 26.19 7.20
N GLU A 114 6.64 26.21 6.74
CA GLU A 114 7.36 25.02 6.27
C GLU A 114 7.42 23.90 7.33
N SER A 115 7.74 24.26 8.57
CA SER A 115 7.76 23.31 9.67
C SER A 115 6.39 22.67 9.91
N SER A 116 5.30 23.43 9.72
CA SER A 116 3.95 22.93 9.93
C SER A 116 3.54 21.95 8.83
N PHE A 117 3.86 22.25 7.57
CA PHE A 117 3.57 21.34 6.45
C PHE A 117 4.35 20.03 6.55
N SER A 118 5.65 20.13 6.85
CA SER A 118 6.50 18.96 7.06
C SER A 118 5.99 18.09 8.22
N ASN A 119 5.59 18.70 9.35
CA ASN A 119 5.03 17.97 10.49
C ASN A 119 3.70 17.28 10.16
N ILE A 120 2.82 17.93 9.37
CA ILE A 120 1.55 17.33 8.93
C ILE A 120 1.81 16.15 8.00
N ALA A 121 2.72 16.28 7.04
CA ALA A 121 3.10 15.21 6.12
C ALA A 121 3.68 14.01 6.87
N LEU A 122 4.58 14.26 7.84
CA LEU A 122 5.17 13.23 8.68
C LEU A 122 4.11 12.54 9.54
N LEU A 123 3.26 13.30 10.24
CA LEU A 123 2.22 12.75 11.11
C LEU A 123 1.22 11.90 10.31
N THR A 124 0.80 12.38 9.14
CA THR A 124 -0.09 11.65 8.24
C THR A 124 0.55 10.36 7.76
N SER A 125 1.83 10.39 7.37
CA SER A 125 2.55 9.21 6.88
C SER A 125 2.77 8.17 7.98
N VAL A 126 3.23 8.57 9.17
CA VAL A 126 3.39 7.66 10.31
C VAL A 126 2.05 7.08 10.73
N GLY A 127 1.02 7.91 10.83
CA GLY A 127 -0.34 7.48 11.15
C GLY A 127 -0.89 6.48 10.13
N ALA A 128 -0.70 6.73 8.83
CA ALA A 128 -1.11 5.83 7.76
C ALA A 128 -0.39 4.49 7.85
N ILE A 129 0.94 4.47 8.06
CA ILE A 129 1.73 3.24 8.20
C ILE A 129 1.21 2.39 9.37
N ILE A 130 0.94 2.99 10.52
CA ILE A 130 0.40 2.28 11.69
C ILE A 130 -0.97 1.68 11.38
N ILE A 131 -1.89 2.49 10.83
CA ILE A 131 -3.26 2.04 10.54
C ILE A 131 -3.25 0.95 9.47
N LEU A 132 -2.48 1.12 8.39
CA LEU A 132 -2.31 0.11 7.35
C LEU A 132 -1.68 -1.17 7.91
N GLY A 133 -0.72 -1.06 8.84
CA GLY A 133 -0.16 -2.20 9.55
C GLY A 133 -1.22 -2.95 10.39
N ILE A 134 -2.10 -2.24 11.09
CA ILE A 134 -3.25 -2.87 11.79
C ILE A 134 -4.16 -3.59 10.79
N ILE A 135 -4.43 -2.96 9.65
CA ILE A 135 -5.30 -3.55 8.62
C ILE A 135 -4.67 -4.83 8.05
N ASP A 136 -3.40 -4.81 7.65
CA ASP A 136 -2.70 -5.98 7.11
C ASP A 136 -2.65 -7.12 8.15
N LEU A 137 -2.41 -6.79 9.42
CA LEU A 137 -2.45 -7.75 10.51
C LEU A 137 -3.83 -8.42 10.62
N LEU A 138 -4.90 -7.62 10.62
CA LEU A 138 -6.27 -8.12 10.73
C LEU A 138 -6.69 -8.93 9.49
N ILE A 139 -6.33 -8.49 8.28
CA ILE A 139 -6.57 -9.24 7.04
C ILE A 139 -5.88 -10.61 7.13
N GLY A 140 -4.61 -10.64 7.52
CA GLY A 140 -3.86 -11.88 7.67
C GLY A 140 -4.47 -12.83 8.70
N ILE A 141 -4.86 -12.32 9.87
CA ILE A 141 -5.52 -13.12 10.92
C ILE A 141 -6.86 -13.68 10.43
N LEU A 142 -7.71 -12.86 9.80
CA LEU A 142 -9.03 -13.31 9.33
C LEU A 142 -8.94 -14.37 8.25
N LEU A 143 -7.98 -14.23 7.32
CA LEU A 143 -7.70 -15.26 6.32
C LEU A 143 -7.21 -16.55 6.99
N LEU A 144 -6.25 -16.46 7.92
CA LEU A 144 -5.71 -17.65 8.59
C LEU A 144 -6.73 -18.36 9.48
N ALA A 145 -7.68 -17.64 10.08
CA ALA A 145 -8.77 -18.21 10.86
C ALA A 145 -9.66 -19.17 10.05
N LYS A 146 -9.68 -19.02 8.72
CA LYS A 146 -10.37 -19.91 7.77
C LYS A 146 -9.42 -20.61 6.81
N SER A 147 -8.17 -20.81 7.23
CA SER A 147 -7.11 -21.36 6.40
C SER A 147 -7.45 -22.70 5.74
N THR A 148 -8.24 -23.58 6.38
CA THR A 148 -8.63 -24.88 5.79
C THR A 148 -9.40 -24.74 4.48
N GLU A 149 -10.08 -23.62 4.27
CA GLU A 149 -10.90 -23.35 3.08
C GLU A 149 -10.14 -22.51 2.03
N LEU A 150 -8.89 -22.09 2.34
CA LEU A 150 -8.11 -21.19 1.50
C LEU A 150 -7.09 -21.93 0.61
N PRO A 151 -6.93 -21.51 -0.66
CA PRO A 151 -5.81 -21.91 -1.51
C PRO A 151 -4.45 -21.62 -0.86
N ALA A 152 -3.44 -22.45 -1.18
CA ALA A 152 -2.10 -22.33 -0.61
C ALA A 152 -1.48 -20.93 -0.77
N LEU A 153 -1.64 -20.29 -1.94
CA LEU A 153 -1.10 -18.95 -2.17
C LEU A 153 -1.75 -17.88 -1.27
N LEU A 154 -3.05 -18.00 -0.99
CA LEU A 154 -3.74 -17.10 -0.05
C LEU A 154 -3.32 -17.35 1.40
N LYS A 155 -2.99 -18.60 1.78
CA LYS A 155 -2.38 -18.90 3.08
C LYS A 155 -1.02 -18.19 3.21
N VAL A 156 -0.17 -18.26 2.18
CA VAL A 156 1.14 -17.57 2.18
C VAL A 156 0.96 -16.05 2.21
N PHE A 157 0.04 -15.51 1.41
CA PHE A 157 -0.31 -14.09 1.45
C PHE A 157 -0.73 -13.67 2.87
N ALA A 158 -1.62 -14.43 3.52
CA ALA A 158 -2.10 -14.11 4.85
C ALA A 158 -0.97 -14.10 5.90
N ILE A 159 -0.03 -15.04 5.84
CA ILE A 159 1.17 -15.04 6.69
C ILE A 159 2.00 -13.78 6.43
N MET A 160 2.22 -13.42 5.17
CA MET A 160 2.97 -12.23 4.80
C MET A 160 2.26 -10.95 5.28
N SER A 161 0.93 -10.87 5.18
CA SER A 161 0.14 -9.75 5.71
C SER A 161 0.28 -9.62 7.23
N VAL A 162 0.30 -10.73 7.98
CA VAL A 162 0.60 -10.70 9.42
C VAL A 162 1.99 -10.11 9.68
N ILE A 163 3.01 -10.58 8.96
CA ILE A 163 4.39 -10.07 9.09
C ILE A 163 4.45 -8.58 8.80
N GLN A 164 3.86 -8.14 7.69
CA GLN A 164 3.77 -6.72 7.33
C GLN A 164 3.04 -5.91 8.39
N GLY A 165 1.95 -6.45 8.93
CA GLY A 165 1.17 -5.76 9.94
C GLY A 165 1.94 -5.53 11.23
N VAL A 166 2.65 -6.55 11.72
CA VAL A 166 3.53 -6.42 12.89
C VAL A 166 4.65 -5.40 12.63
N ILE A 167 5.30 -5.48 11.46
CA ILE A 167 6.36 -4.55 11.10
C ILE A 167 5.83 -3.11 10.97
N GLY A 168 4.68 -2.91 10.32
CA GLY A 168 4.09 -1.59 10.09
C GLY A 168 3.64 -0.89 11.37
N ILE A 169 3.04 -1.64 12.30
CA ILE A 169 2.70 -1.10 13.63
C ILE A 169 3.99 -0.73 14.40
N THR A 170 5.07 -1.48 14.18
CA THR A 170 6.37 -1.23 14.78
C THR A 170 7.16 -0.25 13.91
N VAL A 171 6.73 1.01 13.84
CA VAL A 171 7.25 2.10 12.96
C VAL A 171 8.76 2.08 12.74
N VAL A 172 9.57 1.77 13.76
CA VAL A 172 11.03 1.65 13.67
C VAL A 172 11.49 0.64 12.60
N PHE A 173 10.77 -0.47 12.44
CA PHE A 173 11.05 -1.50 11.44
C PHE A 173 10.34 -1.27 10.10
N ALA A 174 9.54 -0.21 9.95
CA ALA A 174 8.75 0.04 8.73
C ALA A 174 9.62 0.13 7.46
N VAL A 175 10.90 0.52 7.57
CA VAL A 175 11.85 0.50 6.45
C VAL A 175 11.99 -0.90 5.83
N THR A 176 11.84 -1.97 6.61
CA THR A 176 11.88 -3.35 6.07
C THR A 176 10.68 -3.68 5.18
N LEU A 177 9.57 -2.92 5.26
CA LEU A 177 8.43 -3.07 4.36
C LEU A 177 8.79 -2.81 2.89
N ILE A 178 9.87 -2.05 2.62
CA ILE A 178 10.42 -1.86 1.28
C ILE A 178 10.67 -3.20 0.58
N PHE A 179 11.04 -4.25 1.33
CA PHE A 179 11.30 -5.57 0.79
C PHE A 179 10.11 -6.53 0.96
N ILE A 180 9.44 -6.47 2.12
CA ILE A 180 8.35 -7.41 2.42
C ILE A 180 7.13 -7.13 1.53
N PHE A 181 6.76 -5.86 1.31
CA PHE A 181 5.58 -5.50 0.51
C PHE A 181 5.68 -5.99 -0.94
N PRO A 182 6.79 -5.80 -1.67
CA PRO A 182 6.98 -6.39 -2.99
C PRO A 182 6.81 -7.91 -3.03
N ILE A 183 7.37 -8.62 -2.04
CA ILE A 183 7.26 -10.08 -1.98
C ILE A 183 5.79 -10.49 -1.82
N THR A 184 5.04 -9.81 -0.95
CA THR A 184 3.60 -10.02 -0.79
C THR A 184 2.83 -9.77 -2.09
N LEU A 185 3.16 -8.70 -2.82
CA LEU A 185 2.55 -8.39 -4.10
C LEU A 185 2.85 -9.43 -5.17
N ILE A 186 4.05 -10.00 -5.20
CA ILE A 186 4.38 -11.11 -6.10
C ILE A 186 3.54 -12.35 -5.76
N ILE A 187 3.30 -12.63 -4.47
CA ILE A 187 2.40 -13.73 -4.07
C ILE A 187 0.97 -13.47 -4.53
N LEU A 188 0.45 -12.25 -4.36
CA LEU A 188 -0.85 -11.87 -4.91
C LEU A 188 -0.91 -11.97 -6.43
N ALA A 189 0.15 -11.54 -7.11
CA ALA A 189 0.24 -11.65 -8.56
C ALA A 189 0.17 -13.11 -9.01
N MET A 190 0.92 -14.00 -8.36
CA MET A 190 0.85 -15.45 -8.62
C MET A 190 -0.54 -16.01 -8.35
N PHE A 191 -1.22 -15.53 -7.30
CA PHE A 191 -2.59 -15.92 -7.00
C PHE A 191 -3.56 -15.48 -8.11
N PHE A 192 -3.50 -14.22 -8.55
CA PHE A 192 -4.36 -13.71 -9.62
C PHE A 192 -4.07 -14.39 -10.95
N LEU A 193 -2.81 -14.57 -11.34
CA LEU A 193 -2.47 -15.15 -12.64
C LEU A 193 -2.71 -16.66 -12.73
N ARG A 194 -3.08 -17.31 -11.61
CA ARG A 194 -3.38 -18.73 -11.57
C ARG A 194 -4.81 -18.98 -12.08
N LYS A 195 -4.96 -19.99 -12.95
CA LYS A 195 -6.26 -20.33 -13.53
C LYS A 195 -7.28 -20.70 -12.44
N PRO A 196 -8.54 -20.23 -12.52
CA PRO A 196 -9.58 -20.49 -11.52
C PRO A 196 -9.80 -21.98 -11.23
N GLU A 197 -9.70 -22.83 -12.25
CA GLU A 197 -9.87 -24.29 -12.16
C GLU A 197 -8.79 -25.01 -11.33
N SER A 198 -7.68 -24.32 -11.01
CA SER A 198 -6.52 -24.91 -10.30
C SER A 198 -6.44 -24.49 -8.82
N LEU A 199 -7.49 -23.82 -8.31
CA LEU A 199 -7.68 -23.56 -6.88
C LEU A 199 -8.20 -24.83 -6.20
N GLU A 200 -7.43 -25.91 -6.27
CA GLU A 200 -7.73 -27.10 -5.48
C GLU A 200 -7.53 -26.75 -4.00
N ILE A 201 -8.60 -26.93 -3.23
CA ILE A 201 -8.57 -26.90 -1.77
C ILE A 201 -7.84 -28.18 -1.35
N VAL A 202 -6.56 -28.06 -1.01
CA VAL A 202 -5.78 -29.13 -0.36
C VAL A 202 -5.77 -28.91 1.14
#